data_AF-A0A2V8VRB9-F1
#
_entry.id   AF-A0A2V8VRB9-F1
#
_cell.length_a   1.000
_cell.length_b   1.000
_cell.length_c   1.000
_cell.angle_alpha   90.00
_cell.angle_beta   90.00
_cell.angle_gamma   90.00
#
_symmetry.space_group_name_H-M   'P 1'
#
loop_
_entity.id
_entity.type
_entity.pdbx_description
1 polymer ?
#
loop_
_entity_poly.entity_id
_entity_poly.type
_entity_poly.pdbx_seq_one_letter_code
_entity_poly.pdbx_strand_id
1 'polypeptide(L)'
;MRERSRKVERKKRQRYGNEFRRQAVERMNACDNIVALARELGVGRRLLYVWRDRFDETDPPPQRSRELILRKQILKLKRLLANKILEVDFFRRALQRDDASTKKYEERCHCKVT
;
A
#
# COMPACT_ATOMS: atom_id res chain seq x y z
N MET A 1 -30.83 1.97 18.64
CA MET A 1 -31.23 1.86 17.21
C MET A 1 -30.15 1.29 16.28
N ARG A 2 -28.86 1.63 16.40
CA ARG A 2 -27.80 1.21 15.45
C ARG A 2 -27.54 -0.31 15.37
N GLU A 3 -27.72 -1.05 16.45
CA GLU A 3 -27.49 -2.51 16.47
C GLU A 3 -28.56 -3.33 15.74
N ARG A 4 -29.82 -2.89 15.75
CA ARG A 4 -30.89 -3.55 14.98
C ARG A 4 -30.62 -3.42 13.48
N SER A 5 -30.19 -2.24 13.00
CA SER A 5 -29.80 -2.06 11.58
C SER A 5 -28.62 -2.95 11.19
N ARG A 6 -27.57 -3.04 12.02
CA ARG A 6 -26.44 -3.95 11.77
C ARG A 6 -26.84 -5.42 11.74
N LYS A 7 -27.78 -5.87 12.58
CA LYS A 7 -28.29 -7.26 12.57
C LYS A 7 -29.13 -7.55 11.32
N VAL A 8 -29.97 -6.62 10.88
CA VAL A 8 -30.76 -6.75 9.63
C VAL A 8 -29.83 -6.80 8.42
N GLU A 9 -28.78 -5.99 8.42
CA GLU A 9 -27.81 -5.96 7.34
C GLU A 9 -26.94 -7.24 7.30
N ARG A 10 -26.56 -7.78 8.47
CA ARG A 10 -25.91 -9.10 8.57
C ARG A 10 -26.81 -10.23 8.06
N LYS A 11 -28.10 -10.27 8.44
CA LYS A 11 -29.06 -11.26 7.92
C LYS A 11 -29.27 -11.15 6.41
N LYS A 12 -29.37 -9.93 5.85
CA LYS A 12 -29.44 -9.71 4.39
C LYS A 12 -28.15 -10.15 3.69
N ARG A 13 -26.98 -9.91 4.31
CA ARG A 13 -25.68 -10.44 3.87
C ARG A 13 -25.54 -11.96 4.06
N GLN A 14 -26.44 -12.62 4.76
CA GLN A 14 -26.44 -14.08 4.96
C GLN A 14 -27.35 -14.81 3.98
N ARG A 15 -28.23 -14.09 3.27
CA ARG A 15 -29.20 -14.67 2.32
C ARG A 15 -28.54 -15.32 1.09
N TYR A 16 -27.30 -14.97 0.79
CA TYR A 16 -26.54 -15.52 -0.33
C TYR A 16 -25.16 -15.94 0.18
N GLY A 17 -24.82 -17.23 0.01
CA GLY A 17 -23.51 -17.79 0.36
C GLY A 17 -22.39 -17.15 -0.46
N ASN A 18 -21.15 -17.17 0.06
CA ASN A 18 -20.00 -16.56 -0.63
C ASN A 18 -19.69 -17.22 -1.97
N GLU A 19 -19.90 -18.54 -2.10
CA GLU A 19 -19.72 -19.28 -3.35
C GLU A 19 -20.69 -18.79 -4.43
N PHE A 20 -21.97 -18.64 -4.09
CA PHE A 20 -22.98 -18.11 -5.00
C PHE A 20 -22.62 -16.70 -5.48
N ARG A 21 -22.13 -15.84 -4.57
CA ARG A 21 -21.70 -14.48 -4.95
C ARG A 21 -20.53 -14.51 -5.93
N ARG A 22 -19.54 -15.39 -5.69
CA ARG A 22 -18.39 -15.53 -6.57
C ARG A 22 -18.81 -15.99 -7.96
N GLN A 23 -19.64 -17.03 -8.04
CA GLN A 23 -20.16 -17.55 -9.30
C GLN A 23 -21.02 -16.51 -10.05
N ALA A 24 -21.82 -15.72 -9.33
CA ALA A 24 -22.61 -14.65 -9.90
C ALA A 24 -21.73 -13.53 -10.49
N VAL A 25 -20.64 -13.17 -9.81
CA VAL A 25 -19.68 -12.16 -10.30
C VAL A 25 -18.88 -12.68 -11.50
N GLU A 26 -18.48 -13.94 -11.48
CA GLU A 26 -17.80 -14.60 -12.61
C GLU A 26 -18.69 -14.61 -13.87
N ARG A 27 -19.96 -15.00 -13.73
CA ARG A 27 -20.93 -14.91 -14.84
C ARG A 27 -21.18 -13.47 -15.28
N MET A 28 -21.17 -12.51 -14.35
CA MET A 28 -21.32 -11.09 -14.69
C MET A 28 -20.14 -10.56 -15.52
N ASN A 29 -18.92 -11.04 -15.26
CA ASN A 29 -17.74 -10.66 -16.02
C ASN A 29 -17.71 -11.30 -17.42
N ALA A 30 -18.35 -12.47 -17.60
CA ALA A 30 -18.42 -13.18 -18.87
C ALA A 30 -19.63 -12.80 -19.75
N CYS A 31 -20.68 -12.21 -19.18
CA CYS A 31 -21.90 -11.87 -19.92
C CYS A 31 -21.98 -10.38 -20.29
N ASP A 32 -22.36 -10.09 -21.54
CA ASP A 32 -22.60 -8.71 -22.01
C ASP A 32 -23.92 -8.10 -21.46
N ASN A 33 -24.91 -8.95 -21.14
CA ASN A 33 -26.22 -8.50 -20.66
C ASN A 33 -26.47 -8.81 -19.17
N ILE A 34 -26.02 -7.89 -18.33
CA ILE A 34 -26.16 -7.97 -16.87
C ILE A 34 -27.64 -7.90 -16.42
N VAL A 35 -28.53 -7.31 -17.23
CA VAL A 35 -29.97 -7.21 -16.89
C VAL A 35 -30.66 -8.57 -17.02
N ALA A 36 -30.33 -9.34 -18.07
CA ALA A 36 -30.80 -10.70 -18.22
C ALA A 36 -30.27 -11.59 -17.08
N LEU A 37 -28.96 -11.50 -16.79
CA LEU A 37 -28.33 -12.24 -15.70
C LEU A 37 -28.97 -11.94 -14.32
N ALA A 38 -29.29 -10.68 -14.04
CA ALA A 38 -29.97 -10.26 -12.82
C ALA A 38 -31.36 -10.92 -12.68
N ARG A 39 -32.09 -11.06 -13.80
CA ARG A 39 -33.39 -11.73 -13.85
C ARG A 39 -33.25 -13.24 -13.65
N GLU A 40 -32.29 -13.87 -14.32
CA GLU A 40 -32.00 -15.30 -14.18
C GLU A 40 -31.61 -15.69 -12.75
N LEU A 41 -30.76 -14.89 -12.11
CA LEU A 41 -30.30 -15.13 -10.74
C LEU A 41 -31.30 -14.68 -9.68
N GLY A 42 -32.35 -13.93 -10.05
CA GLY A 42 -33.28 -13.31 -9.10
C GLY A 42 -32.61 -12.27 -8.18
N VAL A 43 -31.48 -11.69 -8.62
CA VAL A 43 -30.68 -10.74 -7.84
C VAL A 43 -30.71 -9.39 -8.53
N GLY A 44 -31.00 -8.33 -7.77
CA GLY A 44 -30.99 -6.97 -8.30
C GLY A 44 -29.60 -6.57 -8.81
N ARG A 45 -29.53 -5.95 -10.00
CA ARG A 45 -28.28 -5.49 -10.64
C ARG A 45 -27.33 -4.72 -9.71
N ARG A 46 -27.89 -3.85 -8.86
CA ARG A 46 -27.11 -3.07 -7.87
C ARG A 46 -26.33 -3.97 -6.91
N LEU A 47 -26.89 -5.13 -6.55
CA LEU A 47 -26.25 -6.07 -5.63
C LEU A 47 -25.10 -6.83 -6.30
N LEU A 48 -25.22 -7.16 -7.59
CA LEU A 48 -24.14 -7.77 -8.38
C LEU A 48 -22.92 -6.85 -8.47
N TYR A 49 -23.13 -5.56 -8.75
CA TYR A 49 -22.04 -4.57 -8.72
C TYR A 49 -21.39 -4.44 -7.34
N VAL A 50 -22.19 -4.39 -6.27
CA VAL A 50 -21.67 -4.35 -4.89
C VAL A 50 -20.90 -5.63 -4.52
N TRP A 51 -21.21 -6.77 -5.14
CA TRP A 51 -20.43 -7.99 -4.96
C TRP A 51 -19.12 -7.92 -5.73
N ARG A 52 -19.16 -7.53 -7.01
CA ARG A 52 -17.96 -7.32 -7.82
C ARG A 52 -17.01 -6.35 -7.16
N ASP A 53 -17.47 -5.18 -6.74
CA ASP A 53 -16.61 -4.17 -6.12
C ASP A 53 -15.93 -4.68 -4.84
N ARG A 54 -16.57 -5.57 -4.06
CA ARG A 54 -15.93 -6.20 -2.88
C ARG A 54 -14.91 -7.26 -3.24
N PHE A 55 -15.12 -7.98 -4.33
CA PHE A 55 -14.13 -8.94 -4.83
C PHE A 55 -12.98 -8.20 -5.53
N ASP A 56 -13.26 -7.12 -6.27
CA ASP A 56 -12.28 -6.21 -6.86
C ASP A 56 -11.48 -5.44 -5.80
N GLU A 57 -12.02 -5.15 -4.62
CA GLU A 57 -11.23 -4.65 -3.47
C GLU A 57 -10.23 -5.70 -2.97
N THR A 58 -10.50 -6.98 -3.19
CA THR A 58 -9.62 -8.09 -2.84
C THR A 58 -8.58 -8.34 -3.94
N ASP A 59 -8.95 -8.05 -5.20
CA ASP A 59 -8.01 -8.05 -6.32
C ASP A 59 -7.19 -6.74 -6.35
N PRO A 60 -5.87 -6.80 -6.57
CA PRO A 60 -5.06 -5.59 -6.62
C PRO A 60 -5.55 -4.67 -7.74
N PRO A 61 -5.48 -3.34 -7.55
CA PRO A 61 -5.93 -2.39 -8.55
C PRO A 61 -5.18 -2.65 -9.88
N PRO A 62 -5.80 -2.36 -11.05
CA PRO A 62 -5.33 -2.81 -12.35
C PRO A 62 -3.82 -2.60 -12.46
N GLN A 63 -3.07 -3.64 -12.84
CA GLN A 63 -1.62 -3.76 -12.67
C GLN A 63 -0.82 -2.49 -12.99
N ARG A 64 -1.27 -1.72 -13.99
CA ARG A 64 -0.73 -0.42 -14.39
C ARG A 64 -0.84 0.68 -13.32
N SER A 65 -1.94 0.75 -12.58
CA SER A 65 -2.14 1.70 -11.47
C SER A 65 -1.24 1.38 -10.27
N ARG A 66 -1.09 0.10 -9.93
CA ARG A 66 -0.17 -0.38 -8.89
C ARG A 66 1.28 -0.07 -9.26
N GLU A 67 1.65 -0.33 -10.50
CA GLU A 67 3.00 -0.05 -11.01
C GLU A 67 3.33 1.44 -10.92
N LEU A 68 2.41 2.34 -11.26
CA LEU A 68 2.61 3.78 -11.12
C LEU A 68 2.81 4.21 -9.66
N ILE A 69 2.04 3.65 -8.73
CA ILE A 69 2.18 3.91 -7.29
C ILE A 69 3.55 3.44 -6.79
N LEU A 70 3.95 2.22 -7.15
CA LEU A 70 5.25 1.65 -6.78
C LEU A 70 6.40 2.47 -7.37
N ARG A 71 6.32 2.88 -8.64
CA ARG A 71 7.32 3.75 -9.28
C ARG A 71 7.47 5.09 -8.55
N LYS A 72 6.35 5.72 -8.15
CA LYS A 72 6.39 6.96 -7.34
C LYS A 72 7.06 6.74 -5.99
N GLN A 73 6.76 5.63 -5.31
CA GLN A 73 7.39 5.31 -4.03
C GLN A 73 8.89 5.06 -4.17
N ILE A 74 9.31 4.29 -5.19
CA ILE A 74 10.73 4.06 -5.48
C ILE A 74 11.46 5.38 -5.73
N LEU A 75 10.87 6.29 -6.52
CA LEU A 75 11.48 7.59 -6.77
C LEU A 75 11.63 8.41 -5.48
N LYS A 76 10.59 8.42 -4.62
CA LYS A 76 10.64 9.10 -3.33
C LYS A 76 11.72 8.52 -2.42
N LEU A 77 11.80 7.19 -2.33
CA LEU A 77 12.79 6.50 -1.51
C LEU A 77 14.21 6.74 -2.01
N LYS A 78 14.45 6.68 -3.32
CA LYS A 78 15.76 6.99 -3.91
C LYS A 78 16.24 8.40 -3.56
N ARG A 79 15.33 9.40 -3.61
CA ARG A 79 15.65 10.78 -3.21
C ARG A 79 16.00 10.89 -1.73
N LEU A 80 15.20 10.28 -0.86
CA LEU A 80 15.45 10.30 0.58
C LEU A 80 16.76 9.60 0.93
N LEU A 81 17.04 8.47 0.27
CA LEU A 81 18.29 7.73 0.45
C LEU A 81 19.49 8.58 0.03
N ALA A 82 19.43 9.22 -1.14
CA ALA A 82 20.50 10.11 -1.61
C ALA A 82 20.75 11.26 -0.63
N ASN A 83 19.69 11.90 -0.11
CA ASN A 83 19.82 12.94 0.91
C ASN A 83 20.50 12.43 2.18
N LYS A 84 20.12 11.23 2.66
CA LYS A 84 20.72 10.63 3.85
C LYS A 84 22.18 10.21 3.66
N ILE A 85 22.56 9.77 2.46
CA ILE A 85 23.96 9.50 2.13
C ILE A 85 24.78 10.79 2.23
N LEU A 86 24.29 11.89 1.66
CA LEU A 86 24.97 13.18 1.72
C LEU A 86 25.11 13.70 3.16
N GLU A 87 24.07 13.58 3.99
CA GLU A 87 24.14 13.93 5.41
C GLU A 87 25.21 13.09 6.13
N VAL A 88 25.20 11.77 5.96
CA VAL A 88 26.16 10.87 6.60
C VAL A 88 27.60 11.16 6.16
N ASP A 89 27.82 11.41 4.88
CA ASP A 89 29.14 11.75 4.35
C ASP A 89 29.64 13.10 4.88
N PHE A 90 28.74 14.09 5.00
CA PHE A 90 29.05 15.37 5.63
C PHE A 90 29.52 15.18 7.08
N PHE A 91 28.76 14.43 7.89
CA PHE A 91 29.11 14.19 9.29
C PHE A 91 30.40 13.39 9.44
N ARG A 92 30.60 12.36 8.61
CA ARG A 92 31.84 11.57 8.61
C ARG A 92 33.06 12.45 8.36
N ARG A 93 32.98 13.35 7.39
CA ARG A 93 34.09 14.27 7.06
C ARG A 93 34.36 15.29 8.15
N ALA A 94 33.32 15.79 8.83
CA ALA A 94 33.48 16.71 9.94
C ALA A 94 34.21 16.02 11.10
N LEU A 95 33.74 14.84 11.53
CA LEU A 95 34.36 14.07 12.62
C LEU A 95 35.82 13.70 12.33
N GLN A 96 36.14 13.30 11.09
CA GLN A 96 37.53 13.01 10.71
C GLN A 96 38.47 14.21 10.85
N ARG A 97 37.97 15.44 10.64
CA ARG A 97 38.77 16.66 10.80
C ARG A 97 39.02 16.97 12.27
N ASP A 98 38.03 16.75 13.11
CA ASP A 98 38.16 16.94 14.55
C ASP A 98 39.13 15.91 15.14
N ASP A 99 39.00 14.63 14.75
CA ASP A 99 39.94 13.56 15.12
C ASP A 99 41.38 13.82 14.65
N ALA A 100 41.54 14.38 13.44
CA ALA A 100 42.87 14.76 12.93
C ALA A 100 43.44 15.97 13.68
N SER A 101 42.58 16.86 14.18
CA SER A 101 42.98 18.03 14.94
C SER A 101 43.43 17.62 16.35
N THR A 102 42.65 16.78 17.04
CA THR A 102 42.99 16.27 18.38
C THR A 102 44.32 15.52 18.39
N LYS A 103 44.57 14.63 17.42
CA LYS A 103 45.88 13.94 17.28
C LYS A 103 47.04 14.90 17.11
N LYS A 104 46.88 15.95 16.29
CA LYS A 104 47.92 16.98 16.10
C LYS A 104 48.18 17.79 17.38
N TYR A 105 47.17 18.02 18.20
CA TYR A 105 47.35 18.68 19.50
C TYR A 105 48.09 17.77 20.48
N GLU A 106 47.74 16.48 20.55
CA GLU A 106 48.43 15.50 21.39
C GLU A 106 49.90 15.33 20.99
N GLU A 107 50.19 15.17 19.70
CA GLU A 107 51.57 15.10 19.17
C GLU A 107 52.37 16.38 19.46
N ARG A 108 51.75 17.56 19.27
CA ARG A 108 52.39 18.85 19.55
C ARG A 108 52.64 19.08 21.05
N CYS A 109 51.73 18.64 21.91
CA CYS A 109 51.93 18.67 23.35
C CYS A 109 53.03 17.70 23.77
N HIS A 110 53.10 16.51 23.16
CA HIS A 110 54.14 15.52 23.46
C HIS A 110 55.54 16.01 23.08
N CYS A 111 55.71 16.67 21.91
CA CYS A 111 56.97 17.26 21.49
C CYS A 111 57.45 18.47 22.31
N LYS A 112 56.59 19.06 23.16
CA LYS A 112 56.96 20.20 24.03
C LYS A 112 57.37 19.78 25.45
N VAL A 113 57.15 18.52 25.80
CA VAL A 113 57.39 17.96 27.15
C VAL A 113 58.65 17.09 27.19
N THR A 114 59.28 16.84 26.03
CA THR A 114 60.61 16.21 25.86
C THR A 114 61.63 17.25 25.44
#